data_AF-A0A142XZ66-F1
#
_entry.id   AF-A0A142XZ66-F1
#
_cell.length_a   1.000
_cell.length_b   1.000
_cell.length_c   1.000
_cell.angle_alpha   90.00
_cell.angle_beta   90.00
_cell.angle_gamma   90.00
#
_symmetry.space_group_name_H-M   'P 1'
#
loop_
_entity.id
_entity.type
_entity.pdbx_description
1 polymer ?
#
loop_
_entity_poly.entity_id
_entity_poly.type
_entity_poly.pdbx_seq_one_letter_code
_entity_poly.pdbx_strand_id
1 'polypeptide(L)'
;MRSEPLEVEPNLRNEPSRVLRNAILLIAILIPVFPVARVYYWQHALPRWYLAYAANELAAERVDSATRTLDRSIEMDPSIASDLHYWRLRLDLLLGQKELPDEKIEEFIAHAFEQLERIESLPLRAAVSDWIASRLLQERQAPAAVRIMSHFFPSIAERTPVQNNDLAYARAIARVNLDLASKEIDAALRKTNERNSGFLDTKAWVLHLQGKNQLAQEFSQAAIELLYRDLSAVNRNLADAFYPDAKIELIRDELEAEGLEKEKTKAAEGLKMLSAVTESQVDQQLRMIAVLRHHRASILEALGEEEGAALDRLWLRLFGFHDTESLI
;
A
#
# COMPACT_ATOMS: atom_id res chain seq x y z
N MET A 1 -16.28 -21.96 -103.54
CA MET A 1 -15.68 -20.93 -102.65
C MET A 1 -16.39 -21.01 -101.32
N ARG A 2 -15.78 -21.66 -100.32
CA ARG A 2 -16.27 -21.69 -98.94
C ARG A 2 -15.50 -20.62 -98.19
N SER A 3 -16.20 -19.63 -97.66
CA SER A 3 -15.66 -18.56 -96.82
C SER A 3 -15.36 -19.11 -95.43
N GLU A 4 -14.08 -19.12 -95.06
CA GLU A 4 -13.64 -19.43 -93.69
C GLU A 4 -14.12 -18.31 -92.73
N PRO A 5 -14.62 -18.66 -91.54
CA PRO A 5 -15.02 -17.66 -90.56
C PRO A 5 -13.78 -17.04 -89.91
N LEU A 6 -13.75 -15.69 -89.86
CA LEU A 6 -12.78 -14.92 -89.09
C LEU A 6 -12.85 -15.31 -87.61
N GLU A 7 -11.80 -15.98 -87.13
CA GLU A 7 -11.56 -16.19 -85.70
C GLU A 7 -11.35 -14.82 -85.03
N VAL A 8 -12.35 -14.40 -84.24
CA VAL A 8 -12.22 -13.26 -83.35
C VAL A 8 -11.37 -13.70 -82.18
N GLU A 9 -10.10 -13.29 -82.15
CA GLU A 9 -9.20 -13.55 -81.03
C GLU A 9 -9.88 -13.11 -79.71
N PRO A 10 -9.95 -13.99 -78.70
CA PRO A 10 -10.53 -13.65 -77.42
C PRO A 10 -9.69 -12.54 -76.79
N ASN A 11 -10.28 -11.34 -76.78
CA ASN A 11 -9.75 -10.15 -76.14
C ASN A 11 -9.29 -10.53 -74.71
N LEU A 12 -7.98 -10.67 -74.53
CA LEU A 12 -7.32 -11.04 -73.27
C LEU A 12 -7.68 -9.96 -72.24
N ARG A 13 -8.81 -10.15 -71.56
CA ARG A 13 -9.22 -9.31 -70.44
C ARG A 13 -8.07 -9.36 -69.45
N ASN A 14 -7.43 -8.22 -69.22
CA ASN A 14 -6.39 -8.02 -68.23
C ASN A 14 -6.96 -8.32 -66.84
N GLU A 15 -7.04 -9.60 -66.51
CA GLU A 15 -7.37 -10.02 -65.17
C GLU A 15 -6.22 -9.54 -64.26
N PRO A 16 -6.50 -8.74 -63.23
CA PRO A 16 -5.48 -8.34 -62.28
C PRO A 16 -4.81 -9.61 -61.75
N SER A 17 -3.47 -9.63 -61.79
CA SER A 17 -2.68 -10.77 -61.32
C SER A 17 -3.15 -11.16 -59.92
N ARG A 18 -3.10 -12.45 -59.57
CA ARG A 18 -3.52 -12.92 -58.23
C ARG A 18 -2.87 -12.11 -57.09
N VAL A 19 -1.63 -11.63 -57.32
CA VAL A 19 -0.90 -10.74 -56.41
C VAL A 19 -1.65 -9.41 -56.20
N LEU A 20 -2.10 -8.75 -57.27
CA LEU A 20 -2.82 -7.48 -57.18
C LEU A 20 -4.19 -7.66 -56.49
N ARG A 21 -4.90 -8.76 -56.75
CA ARG A 21 -6.16 -9.08 -56.05
C ARG A 21 -5.96 -9.29 -54.55
N ASN A 22 -4.91 -10.03 -54.15
CA ASN A 22 -4.59 -10.24 -52.74
C ASN A 22 -4.17 -8.94 -52.05
N ALA A 23 -3.39 -8.08 -52.74
CA ALA A 23 -3.00 -6.79 -52.21
C ALA A 23 -4.21 -5.86 -51.98
N ILE A 24 -5.15 -5.80 -52.94
CA ILE A 24 -6.39 -5.03 -52.80
C ILE A 24 -7.23 -5.55 -51.64
N LEU A 25 -7.35 -6.87 -51.49
CA LEU A 25 -8.12 -7.47 -50.40
C LEU A 25 -7.48 -7.21 -49.03
N LEU A 26 -6.15 -7.31 -48.93
CA LEU A 26 -5.42 -6.98 -47.70
C LEU A 26 -5.60 -5.50 -47.33
N ILE A 27 -5.47 -4.58 -48.30
CA ILE A 27 -5.67 -3.14 -48.08
C ILE A 27 -7.12 -2.86 -47.66
N ALA A 28 -8.10 -3.49 -48.31
CA ALA A 28 -9.52 -3.34 -47.99
C ALA A 28 -9.85 -3.83 -46.56
N ILE A 29 -9.12 -4.82 -46.03
CA ILE A 29 -9.24 -5.27 -44.62
C ILE A 29 -8.48 -4.33 -43.68
N LEU A 30 -7.28 -3.89 -44.05
CA LEU A 30 -6.44 -3.05 -43.20
C LEU A 30 -7.01 -1.64 -43.01
N ILE A 31 -7.64 -1.05 -44.01
CA ILE A 31 -8.24 0.30 -43.91
C ILE A 31 -9.26 0.41 -42.75
N PRO A 32 -10.24 -0.50 -42.58
CA PRO A 32 -11.17 -0.44 -41.46
C PRO A 32 -10.59 -1.00 -40.15
N VAL A 33 -9.71 -2.01 -40.22
CA VAL A 33 -9.14 -2.63 -39.00
C VAL A 33 -8.09 -1.73 -38.34
N PHE A 34 -7.29 -1.00 -39.13
CA PHE A 34 -6.18 -0.20 -38.60
C PHE A 34 -6.63 0.92 -37.66
N PRO A 35 -7.67 1.74 -37.95
CA PRO A 35 -8.17 2.73 -37.00
C PRO A 35 -8.68 2.12 -35.71
N VAL A 36 -9.41 0.99 -35.79
CA VAL A 36 -9.93 0.29 -34.60
C VAL A 36 -8.76 -0.28 -33.79
N ALA A 37 -7.81 -0.94 -34.44
CA ALA A 37 -6.63 -1.48 -33.75
C ALA A 37 -5.76 -0.37 -33.15
N ARG A 38 -5.63 0.77 -33.85
CA ARG A 38 -4.91 1.95 -33.38
C ARG A 38 -5.58 2.55 -32.15
N VAL A 39 -6.89 2.72 -32.16
CA VAL A 39 -7.64 3.30 -31.04
C VAL A 39 -7.67 2.31 -29.87
N TYR A 40 -8.10 1.07 -30.09
CA TYR A 40 -8.29 0.12 -29.00
C TYR A 40 -7.00 -0.44 -28.41
N TYR A 41 -6.11 -0.95 -29.27
CA TYR A 41 -4.90 -1.60 -28.80
C TYR A 41 -3.78 -0.59 -28.61
N TRP A 42 -3.58 0.31 -29.56
CA TRP A 42 -2.39 1.16 -29.53
C TRP A 42 -2.47 2.28 -28.50
N GLN A 43 -3.63 2.94 -28.35
CA GLN A 43 -3.75 4.05 -27.39
C GLN A 43 -3.67 3.59 -25.94
N HIS A 44 -4.20 2.41 -25.60
CA HIS A 44 -4.19 1.93 -24.21
C HIS A 44 -3.09 0.90 -23.90
N ALA A 45 -2.72 0.04 -24.86
CA ALA A 45 -1.67 -0.94 -24.60
C ALA A 45 -0.29 -0.31 -24.70
N LEU A 46 -0.02 0.56 -25.68
CA LEU A 46 1.34 1.12 -25.83
C LEU A 46 1.83 1.85 -24.57
N PRO A 47 1.04 2.71 -23.91
CA PRO A 47 1.46 3.34 -22.67
C PRO A 47 1.78 2.34 -21.55
N ARG A 48 1.03 1.23 -21.45
CA ARG A 48 1.34 0.13 -20.51
C ARG A 48 2.61 -0.64 -20.88
N TRP A 49 2.93 -0.76 -22.16
CA TRP A 49 4.22 -1.32 -22.59
C TRP A 49 5.37 -0.41 -22.16
N TYR A 50 5.19 0.91 -22.18
CA TYR A 50 6.15 1.85 -21.62
C TYR A 50 6.27 1.69 -20.10
N LEU A 51 5.20 1.41 -19.36
CA LEU A 51 5.31 1.07 -17.92
C LEU A 51 6.18 -0.17 -17.69
N ALA A 52 5.93 -1.24 -18.44
CA ALA A 52 6.73 -2.46 -18.35
C ALA A 52 8.20 -2.21 -18.74
N TYR A 53 8.44 -1.38 -19.76
CA TYR A 53 9.79 -0.99 -20.16
C TYR A 53 10.48 -0.15 -19.08
N ALA A 54 9.78 0.80 -18.45
CA ALA A 54 10.31 1.58 -17.33
C ALA A 54 10.69 0.69 -16.13
N ALA A 55 9.87 -0.32 -15.83
CA ALA A 55 10.19 -1.32 -14.80
C ALA A 55 11.48 -2.09 -15.12
N ASN A 56 11.67 -2.50 -16.38
CA ASN A 56 12.89 -3.19 -16.81
C ASN A 56 14.13 -2.28 -16.76
N GLU A 57 13.98 -1.00 -17.11
CA GLU A 57 15.06 -0.01 -17.01
C GLU A 57 15.44 0.23 -15.54
N LEU A 58 14.45 0.32 -14.64
CA LEU A 58 14.69 0.43 -13.20
C LEU A 58 15.39 -0.82 -12.63
N ALA A 59 14.95 -2.01 -13.01
CA ALA A 59 15.59 -3.28 -12.61
C ALA A 59 17.03 -3.40 -13.13
N ALA A 60 17.37 -2.72 -14.22
CA ALA A 60 18.71 -2.61 -14.77
C ALA A 60 19.50 -1.40 -14.22
N GLU A 61 19.02 -0.78 -13.13
CA GLU A 61 19.62 0.40 -12.46
C GLU A 61 19.76 1.65 -13.36
N ARG A 62 18.99 1.72 -14.46
CA ARG A 62 18.99 2.85 -15.41
C ARG A 62 17.90 3.86 -15.04
N VAL A 63 18.04 4.49 -13.88
CA VAL A 63 17.04 5.39 -13.26
C VAL A 63 16.58 6.51 -14.20
N ASP A 64 17.48 7.25 -14.85
CA ASP A 64 17.11 8.35 -15.77
C ASP A 64 16.31 7.88 -17.01
N SER A 65 16.59 6.66 -17.47
CA SER A 65 15.89 6.04 -18.59
C SER A 65 14.49 5.59 -18.16
N ALA A 66 14.39 4.98 -16.98
CA ALA A 66 13.13 4.57 -16.37
C ALA A 66 12.21 5.77 -16.12
N THR A 67 12.72 6.86 -15.52
CA THR A 67 11.95 8.10 -15.28
C THR A 67 11.39 8.68 -16.58
N ARG A 68 12.24 8.90 -17.59
CA ARG A 68 11.79 9.43 -18.90
C ARG A 68 10.76 8.53 -19.58
N THR A 69 10.94 7.21 -19.49
CA THR A 69 9.99 6.25 -20.05
C THR A 69 8.65 6.30 -19.32
N LEU A 70 8.67 6.44 -18.00
CA LEU A 70 7.49 6.55 -17.16
C LEU A 70 6.75 7.88 -17.39
N ASP A 71 7.46 9.00 -17.55
CA ASP A 71 6.87 10.28 -17.94
C ASP A 71 6.22 10.17 -19.33
N ARG A 72 6.89 9.48 -20.26
CA ARG A 72 6.35 9.29 -21.60
C ARG A 72 5.05 8.47 -21.60
N SER A 73 4.91 7.50 -20.71
CA SER A 73 3.68 6.69 -20.65
C SER A 73 2.46 7.54 -20.27
N ILE A 74 2.59 8.41 -19.27
CA ILE A 74 1.50 9.27 -18.80
C ILE A 74 1.20 10.40 -19.80
N GLU A 75 2.20 10.91 -20.53
CA GLU A 75 1.99 11.86 -21.64
C GLU A 75 1.15 11.25 -22.78
N MET A 76 1.34 9.95 -23.05
CA MET A 76 0.63 9.25 -24.13
C MET A 76 -0.82 8.92 -23.77
N ASP A 77 -1.07 8.52 -22.52
CA ASP A 77 -2.41 8.28 -22.00
C ASP A 77 -2.49 8.67 -20.51
N PRO A 78 -3.07 9.85 -20.20
CA PRO A 78 -3.24 10.31 -18.81
C PRO A 78 -4.06 9.35 -17.93
N SER A 79 -4.88 8.46 -18.52
CA SER A 79 -5.64 7.49 -17.72
C SER A 79 -4.75 6.48 -17.01
N ILE A 80 -3.45 6.37 -17.38
CA ILE A 80 -2.45 5.61 -16.63
C ILE A 80 -2.35 6.04 -15.16
N ALA A 81 -2.70 7.28 -14.82
CA ALA A 81 -2.77 7.73 -13.42
C ALA A 81 -3.74 6.88 -12.57
N SER A 82 -4.67 6.14 -13.17
CA SER A 82 -5.55 5.21 -12.45
C SER A 82 -4.94 3.82 -12.21
N ASP A 83 -3.78 3.52 -12.80
CA ASP A 83 -3.08 2.24 -12.67
C ASP A 83 -2.12 2.27 -11.46
N LEU A 84 -2.28 1.35 -10.51
CA LEU A 84 -1.40 1.27 -9.33
C LEU A 84 0.06 0.92 -9.70
N HIS A 85 0.30 0.25 -10.82
CA HIS A 85 1.67 -0.06 -11.26
C HIS A 85 2.43 1.21 -11.66
N TYR A 86 1.74 2.23 -12.18
CA TYR A 86 2.35 3.53 -12.46
C TYR A 86 2.87 4.18 -11.18
N TRP A 87 2.02 4.28 -10.16
CA TRP A 87 2.38 4.90 -8.89
C TRP A 87 3.44 4.11 -8.14
N ARG A 88 3.41 2.79 -8.22
CA ARG A 88 4.48 1.94 -7.69
C ARG A 88 5.83 2.26 -8.32
N LEU A 89 5.93 2.25 -9.64
CA LEU A 89 7.19 2.59 -10.31
C LEU A 89 7.64 4.02 -10.01
N ARG A 90 6.70 4.97 -9.97
CA ARG A 90 7.00 6.37 -9.65
C ARG A 90 7.59 6.53 -8.25
N LEU A 91 7.00 5.86 -7.27
CA LEU A 91 7.50 5.85 -5.89
C LEU A 91 8.80 5.08 -5.76
N ASP A 92 8.96 3.93 -6.41
CA ASP A 92 10.21 3.16 -6.39
C ASP A 92 11.39 3.98 -6.98
N LEU A 93 11.14 4.76 -8.04
CA LEU A 93 12.12 5.71 -8.61
C LEU A 93 12.46 6.87 -7.67
N LEU A 94 11.49 7.35 -6.90
CA LEU A 94 11.68 8.43 -5.93
C LEU A 94 12.47 7.93 -4.72
N LEU A 95 12.00 6.84 -4.12
CA LEU A 95 12.46 6.28 -2.84
C LEU A 95 13.73 5.42 -2.99
N GLY A 96 14.04 4.94 -4.20
CA GLY A 96 15.29 4.23 -4.48
C GLY A 96 16.53 5.12 -4.42
N GLN A 97 16.37 6.43 -4.22
CA GLN A 97 17.48 7.38 -4.07
C GLN A 97 18.03 7.32 -2.65
N LYS A 98 19.36 7.24 -2.51
CA LYS A 98 20.03 7.14 -1.21
C LYS A 98 19.72 8.31 -0.28
N GLU A 99 19.59 9.50 -0.88
CA GLU A 99 19.17 10.72 -0.21
C GLU A 99 17.97 11.25 -0.99
N LEU A 100 16.86 11.48 -0.31
CA LEU A 100 15.64 12.00 -0.90
C LEU A 100 15.45 13.45 -0.46
N PRO A 101 15.82 14.45 -1.28
CA PRO A 101 15.63 15.84 -0.94
C PRO A 101 14.14 16.18 -0.81
N ASP A 102 13.79 17.05 0.13
CA ASP A 102 12.41 17.55 0.31
C ASP A 102 11.82 18.10 -0.99
N GLU A 103 12.63 18.76 -1.83
CA GLU A 103 12.22 19.26 -3.14
C GLU A 103 11.67 18.16 -4.06
N LYS A 104 12.27 16.96 -4.04
CA LYS A 104 11.80 15.82 -4.84
C LYS A 104 10.50 15.24 -4.32
N ILE A 105 10.29 15.25 -3.01
CA ILE A 105 9.00 14.90 -2.41
C ILE A 105 7.94 15.92 -2.82
N GLU A 106 8.25 17.21 -2.78
CA GLU A 106 7.33 18.27 -3.21
C GLU A 106 6.98 18.18 -4.70
N GLU A 107 7.97 17.95 -5.57
CA GLU A 107 7.74 17.66 -7.00
C GLU A 107 6.81 16.45 -7.19
N PHE A 108 7.03 15.38 -6.43
CA PHE A 108 6.18 14.19 -6.47
C PHE A 108 4.74 14.51 -6.02
N ILE A 109 4.55 15.25 -4.93
CA ILE A 109 3.22 15.61 -4.43
C ILE A 109 2.49 16.50 -5.45
N ALA A 110 3.17 17.48 -6.03
CA ALA A 110 2.59 18.33 -7.06
C ALA A 110 2.13 17.51 -8.28
N HIS A 111 2.98 16.58 -8.73
CA HIS A 111 2.64 15.63 -9.79
C HIS A 111 1.46 14.72 -9.41
N ALA A 112 1.46 14.18 -8.19
CA ALA A 112 0.36 13.36 -7.68
C ALA A 112 -0.96 14.13 -7.68
N PHE A 113 -0.93 15.40 -7.25
CA PHE A 113 -2.12 16.25 -7.26
C PHE A 113 -2.67 16.44 -8.67
N GLU A 114 -1.79 16.84 -9.60
CA GLU A 114 -2.18 17.05 -10.99
C GLU A 114 -2.78 15.79 -11.63
N GLN A 115 -2.13 14.64 -11.48
CA GLN A 115 -2.59 13.42 -12.16
C GLN A 115 -3.82 12.80 -11.51
N LEU A 116 -3.92 12.80 -10.17
CA LEU A 116 -5.09 12.26 -9.48
C LEU A 116 -6.35 13.12 -9.71
N GLU A 117 -6.21 14.44 -9.88
CA GLU A 117 -7.34 15.32 -10.24
C GLU A 117 -7.98 14.96 -11.59
N ARG A 118 -7.22 14.33 -12.49
CA ARG A 118 -7.70 13.87 -13.80
C ARG A 118 -8.50 12.56 -13.72
N ILE A 119 -8.46 11.83 -12.61
CA ILE A 119 -9.25 10.61 -12.41
C ILE A 119 -10.69 10.98 -12.11
N GLU A 120 -11.61 10.82 -13.08
CA GLU A 120 -13.02 11.21 -12.93
C GLU A 120 -13.76 10.48 -11.80
N SER A 121 -13.45 9.20 -11.59
CA SER A 121 -14.07 8.39 -10.54
C SER A 121 -13.53 8.76 -9.15
N LEU A 122 -14.33 9.47 -8.35
CA LEU A 122 -13.96 9.85 -6.97
C LEU A 122 -13.58 8.64 -6.08
N PRO A 123 -14.31 7.50 -6.10
CA PRO A 123 -13.90 6.33 -5.32
C PRO A 123 -12.54 5.78 -5.75
N LEU A 124 -12.27 5.73 -7.06
CA LEU A 124 -10.99 5.25 -7.58
C LEU A 124 -9.86 6.21 -7.21
N ARG A 125 -10.09 7.52 -7.36
CA ARG A 125 -9.15 8.57 -6.95
C ARG A 125 -8.78 8.44 -5.47
N ALA A 126 -9.77 8.27 -4.60
CA ALA A 126 -9.55 8.08 -3.18
C ALA A 126 -8.74 6.79 -2.91
N ALA A 127 -9.07 5.67 -3.55
CA ALA A 127 -8.35 4.41 -3.38
C ALA A 127 -6.88 4.50 -3.85
N VAL A 128 -6.62 5.15 -4.98
CA VAL A 128 -5.24 5.36 -5.46
C VAL A 128 -4.48 6.31 -4.53
N SER A 129 -5.11 7.39 -4.06
CA SER A 129 -4.50 8.32 -3.11
C SER A 129 -4.15 7.67 -1.77
N ASP A 130 -5.02 6.75 -1.30
CA ASP A 130 -4.81 5.97 -0.09
C ASP A 130 -3.62 5.02 -0.23
N TRP A 131 -3.52 4.33 -1.37
CA TRP A 131 -2.38 3.47 -1.68
C TRP A 131 -1.05 4.25 -1.71
N ILE A 132 -1.02 5.41 -2.37
CA ILE A 132 0.18 6.28 -2.41
C ILE A 132 0.55 6.74 -1.00
N ALA A 133 -0.42 7.21 -0.22
CA ALA A 133 -0.20 7.70 1.13
C ALA A 133 0.30 6.59 2.08
N SER A 134 -0.27 5.39 1.98
CA SER A 134 0.19 4.22 2.72
C SER A 134 1.66 3.91 2.43
N ARG A 135 2.07 4.02 1.16
CA ARG A 135 3.47 3.77 0.80
C ARG A 135 4.41 4.89 1.27
N LEU A 136 3.96 6.14 1.25
CA LEU A 136 4.70 7.26 1.84
C LEU A 136 4.86 7.12 3.36
N LEU A 137 3.84 6.64 4.08
CA LEU A 137 3.94 6.37 5.52
C LEU A 137 5.02 5.34 5.84
N GLN A 138 5.07 4.24 5.10
CA GLN A 138 6.11 3.21 5.25
C GLN A 138 7.53 3.74 5.05
N GLU A 139 7.68 4.81 4.27
CA GLU A 139 8.96 5.48 4.00
C GLU A 139 9.18 6.70 4.88
N ARG A 140 8.42 6.80 5.97
CA ARG A 140 8.49 7.87 6.97
C ARG A 140 8.19 9.27 6.39
N GLN A 141 7.52 9.33 5.24
CA GLN A 141 7.06 10.58 4.59
C GLN A 141 5.64 10.96 5.04
N ALA A 142 5.39 10.92 6.35
CA ALA A 142 4.05 11.11 6.91
C ALA A 142 3.41 12.48 6.57
N PRO A 143 4.12 13.61 6.55
CA PRO A 143 3.54 14.89 6.13
C PRO A 143 3.01 14.87 4.68
N ALA A 144 3.72 14.20 3.77
CA ALA A 144 3.31 14.03 2.38
C ALA A 144 2.04 13.18 2.27
N ALA A 145 1.99 12.06 3.00
CA ALA A 145 0.82 11.18 3.07
C ALA A 145 -0.43 11.96 3.55
N VAL A 146 -0.30 12.73 4.64
CA VAL A 146 -1.41 13.55 5.18
C VAL A 146 -1.91 14.55 4.14
N ARG A 147 -1.02 15.19 3.37
CA ARG A 147 -1.43 16.15 2.32
C ARG A 147 -2.23 15.47 1.21
N ILE A 148 -1.76 14.33 0.70
CA ILE A 148 -2.45 13.56 -0.35
C ILE A 148 -3.83 13.11 0.13
N MET A 149 -3.91 12.47 1.30
CA MET A 149 -5.19 12.00 1.84
C MET A 149 -6.14 13.16 2.15
N SER A 150 -5.63 14.27 2.72
CA SER A 150 -6.47 15.44 3.06
C SER A 150 -7.07 16.10 1.81
N HIS A 151 -6.37 16.07 0.67
CA HIS A 151 -6.84 16.65 -0.58
C HIS A 151 -7.87 15.77 -1.29
N PHE A 152 -7.64 14.45 -1.31
CA PHE A 152 -8.45 13.53 -2.13
C PHE A 152 -9.52 12.76 -1.38
N PHE A 153 -9.46 12.67 -0.04
CA PHE A 153 -10.54 12.06 0.72
C PHE A 153 -11.73 13.04 0.81
N PRO A 154 -12.97 12.53 0.75
CA PRO A 154 -14.16 13.36 0.90
C PRO A 154 -14.25 13.94 2.33
N SER A 155 -15.35 14.60 2.68
CA SER A 155 -15.51 15.11 4.06
C SER A 155 -15.56 13.97 5.08
N ILE A 156 -15.25 14.24 6.36
CA ILE A 156 -15.28 13.24 7.46
C ILE A 156 -16.61 12.46 7.51
N ALA A 157 -17.72 13.15 7.23
CA ALA A 157 -19.06 12.58 7.22
C ALA A 157 -19.29 11.58 6.08
N GLU A 158 -18.61 11.75 4.95
CA GLU A 158 -18.75 10.93 3.73
C GLU A 158 -17.70 9.80 3.66
N ARG A 159 -16.56 9.95 4.34
CA ARG A 159 -15.50 8.92 4.39
C ARG A 159 -16.00 7.60 4.98
N THR A 160 -15.43 6.50 4.50
CA THR A 160 -15.57 5.20 5.17
C THR A 160 -14.91 5.22 6.55
N PRO A 161 -15.23 4.28 7.45
CA PRO A 161 -14.53 4.20 8.74
C PRO A 161 -13.02 4.00 8.57
N VAL A 162 -12.61 3.19 7.60
CA VAL A 162 -11.20 2.93 7.25
C VAL A 162 -10.51 4.22 6.83
N GLN A 163 -11.06 4.97 5.88
CA GLN A 163 -10.49 6.26 5.45
C GLN A 163 -10.34 7.28 6.59
N ASN A 164 -11.29 7.30 7.53
CA ASN A 164 -11.20 8.16 8.71
C ASN A 164 -10.10 7.69 9.67
N ASN A 165 -9.97 6.39 9.88
CA ASN A 165 -8.89 5.81 10.67
C ASN A 165 -7.52 6.10 10.06
N ASP A 166 -7.34 5.84 8.76
CA ASP A 166 -6.04 5.93 8.10
C ASP A 166 -5.53 7.37 8.06
N LEU A 167 -6.42 8.35 7.82
CA LEU A 167 -6.03 9.76 7.88
C LEU A 167 -5.76 10.23 9.32
N ALA A 168 -6.53 9.76 10.31
CA ALA A 168 -6.24 10.05 11.71
C ALA A 168 -4.88 9.49 12.13
N TYR A 169 -4.56 8.27 11.72
CA TYR A 169 -3.28 7.63 11.96
C TYR A 169 -2.14 8.38 11.28
N ALA A 170 -2.27 8.71 9.98
CA ALA A 170 -1.28 9.49 9.25
C ALA A 170 -0.97 10.84 9.93
N ARG A 171 -2.02 11.53 10.42
CA ARG A 171 -1.86 12.78 11.19
C ARG A 171 -1.15 12.57 12.52
N ALA A 172 -1.44 11.47 13.21
CA ALA A 172 -0.77 11.10 14.45
C ALA A 172 0.72 10.87 14.22
N ILE A 173 1.09 10.08 13.21
CA ILE A 173 2.49 9.83 12.85
C ILE A 173 3.21 11.13 12.46
N ALA A 174 2.59 11.97 11.63
CA ALA A 174 3.14 13.27 11.26
C ALA A 174 3.10 14.31 12.40
N ARG A 175 2.44 14.02 13.52
CA ARG A 175 2.18 14.94 14.64
C ARG A 175 1.57 16.28 14.22
N VAL A 176 0.65 16.25 13.25
CA VAL A 176 -0.03 17.45 12.71
C VAL A 176 -1.54 17.39 12.93
N ASN A 177 -2.13 18.51 13.32
CA ASN A 177 -3.59 18.67 13.49
C ASN A 177 -4.23 17.55 14.35
N LEU A 178 -3.65 17.24 15.52
CA LEU A 178 -4.10 16.15 16.39
C LEU A 178 -5.58 16.28 16.82
N ASP A 179 -6.10 17.50 16.94
CA ASP A 179 -7.53 17.72 17.21
C ASP A 179 -8.43 17.24 16.07
N LEU A 180 -7.99 17.41 14.83
CA LEU A 180 -8.69 16.89 13.66
C LEU A 180 -8.55 15.37 13.58
N ALA A 181 -7.36 14.83 13.85
CA ALA A 181 -7.14 13.39 13.95
C ALA A 181 -8.08 12.74 14.96
N SER A 182 -8.28 13.36 16.14
CA SER A 182 -9.24 12.86 17.14
C SER A 182 -10.67 12.84 16.59
N LYS A 183 -11.11 13.88 15.88
CA LYS A 183 -12.46 13.92 15.27
C LYS A 183 -12.65 12.85 14.20
N GLU A 184 -11.61 12.62 13.39
CA GLU A 184 -11.58 11.61 12.33
C GLU A 184 -11.72 10.19 12.93
N ILE A 185 -10.89 9.82 13.91
CA ILE A 185 -10.99 8.50 14.54
C ILE A 185 -12.29 8.32 15.34
N ASP A 186 -12.81 9.38 15.97
CA ASP A 186 -14.13 9.32 16.62
C ASP A 186 -15.26 9.08 15.60
N ALA A 187 -15.13 9.62 14.39
CA ALA A 187 -16.08 9.37 13.31
C ALA A 187 -15.97 7.93 12.77
N ALA A 188 -14.76 7.38 12.69
CA ALA A 188 -14.56 5.97 12.34
C ALA A 188 -15.24 5.04 13.35
N LEU A 189 -14.95 5.21 14.65
CA LEU A 189 -15.49 4.40 15.74
C LEU A 189 -17.02 4.47 15.84
N ARG A 190 -17.64 5.63 15.55
CA ARG A 190 -19.11 5.76 15.53
C ARG A 190 -19.79 5.02 14.37
N LYS A 191 -19.11 4.89 13.23
CA LYS A 191 -19.67 4.27 12.02
C LYS A 191 -19.51 2.75 12.01
N THR A 192 -18.62 2.20 12.83
CA THR A 192 -18.45 0.76 12.99
C THR A 192 -19.34 0.24 14.11
N ASN A 193 -20.25 -0.68 13.79
CA ASN A 193 -21.01 -1.41 14.82
C ASN A 193 -20.12 -2.39 15.62
N GLU A 194 -18.95 -2.73 15.08
CA GLU A 194 -17.98 -3.63 15.70
C GLU A 194 -16.81 -2.81 16.26
N ARG A 195 -16.34 -3.18 17.45
CA ARG A 195 -15.07 -2.68 17.95
C ARG A 195 -13.97 -3.26 17.04
N ASN A 196 -13.11 -2.40 16.50
CA ASN A 196 -11.95 -2.77 15.69
C ASN A 196 -10.68 -2.42 16.46
N SER A 197 -9.76 -3.36 16.64
CA SER A 197 -8.54 -3.16 17.46
C SER A 197 -7.62 -2.07 16.88
N GLY A 198 -7.45 -2.02 15.55
CA GLY A 198 -6.66 -0.98 14.89
C GLY A 198 -7.25 0.43 15.08
N PHE A 199 -8.57 0.55 15.16
CA PHE A 199 -9.22 1.85 15.39
C PHE A 199 -9.07 2.30 16.84
N LEU A 200 -9.17 1.36 17.79
CA LEU A 200 -8.92 1.64 19.20
C LEU A 200 -7.44 2.03 19.43
N ASP A 201 -6.51 1.35 18.75
CA ASP A 201 -5.09 1.68 18.80
C ASP A 201 -4.81 3.09 18.25
N THR A 202 -5.34 3.41 17.06
CA THR A 202 -5.21 4.77 16.50
C THR A 202 -5.80 5.83 17.44
N LYS A 203 -6.94 5.54 18.11
CA LYS A 203 -7.51 6.44 19.11
C LYS A 203 -6.58 6.62 20.30
N ALA A 204 -6.04 5.53 20.84
CA ALA A 204 -5.09 5.57 21.95
C ALA A 204 -3.85 6.41 21.59
N TRP A 205 -3.29 6.18 20.40
CA TRP A 205 -2.11 6.90 19.94
C TRP A 205 -2.36 8.39 19.76
N VAL A 206 -3.48 8.79 19.15
CA VAL A 206 -3.86 10.20 19.05
C VAL A 206 -4.02 10.84 20.44
N LEU A 207 -4.68 10.17 21.38
CA LEU A 207 -4.87 10.68 22.73
C LEU A 207 -3.53 10.83 23.48
N HIS A 208 -2.62 9.88 23.32
CA HIS A 208 -1.28 9.93 23.87
C HIS A 208 -0.52 11.16 23.38
N LEU A 209 -0.50 11.39 22.07
CA LEU A 209 0.16 12.55 21.46
C LEU A 209 -0.48 13.88 21.87
N GLN A 210 -1.74 13.88 22.31
CA GLN A 210 -2.41 15.04 22.91
C GLN A 210 -2.12 15.20 24.42
N GLY A 211 -1.31 14.33 25.03
CA GLY A 211 -1.00 14.33 26.46
C GLY A 211 -2.10 13.74 27.35
N LYS A 212 -3.11 13.07 26.78
CA LYS A 212 -4.25 12.47 27.50
C LYS A 212 -3.95 11.00 27.85
N ASN A 213 -2.82 10.76 28.49
CA ASN A 213 -2.25 9.42 28.66
C ASN A 213 -3.17 8.45 29.43
N GLN A 214 -3.89 8.92 30.44
CA GLN A 214 -4.80 8.07 31.22
C GLN A 214 -5.91 7.46 30.33
N LEU A 215 -6.52 8.29 29.48
CA LEU A 215 -7.55 7.83 28.54
C LEU A 215 -6.92 7.00 27.41
N ALA A 216 -5.72 7.36 26.96
CA ALA A 216 -4.99 6.58 25.97
C ALA A 216 -4.74 5.14 26.45
N GLN A 217 -4.38 4.95 27.73
CA GLN A 217 -4.17 3.64 28.34
C GLN A 217 -5.42 2.76 28.23
N GLU A 218 -6.59 3.29 28.58
CA GLU A 218 -7.87 2.57 28.48
C GLU A 218 -8.14 2.05 27.06
N PHE A 219 -7.93 2.91 26.04
CA PHE A 219 -8.10 2.53 24.64
C PHE A 219 -7.04 1.54 24.16
N SER A 220 -5.77 1.72 24.54
CA SER A 220 -4.68 0.81 24.13
C SER A 220 -4.86 -0.59 24.72
N GLN A 221 -5.30 -0.68 25.98
CA GLN A 221 -5.60 -1.95 26.63
C GLN A 221 -6.77 -2.64 25.95
N ALA A 222 -7.86 -1.90 25.67
CA ALA A 222 -9.01 -2.45 24.94
C ALA A 222 -8.65 -2.90 23.52
N ALA A 223 -7.73 -2.22 22.84
CA ALA A 223 -7.24 -2.61 21.52
C ALA A 223 -6.52 -3.97 21.56
N ILE A 224 -5.62 -4.14 22.52
CA ILE A 224 -4.83 -5.37 22.72
C ILE A 224 -5.74 -6.54 23.12
N GLU A 225 -6.63 -6.36 24.10
CA GLU A 225 -7.57 -7.40 24.55
C GLU A 225 -8.48 -7.86 23.41
N LEU A 226 -8.99 -6.91 22.63
CA LEU A 226 -9.82 -7.20 21.46
C LEU A 226 -9.04 -8.00 20.41
N LEU A 227 -7.83 -7.58 20.09
CA LEU A 227 -6.99 -8.28 19.11
C LEU A 227 -6.71 -9.71 19.55
N TYR A 228 -6.37 -9.92 20.82
CA TYR A 228 -6.15 -11.26 21.35
C TYR A 228 -7.40 -12.12 21.36
N ARG A 229 -8.55 -11.55 21.70
CA ARG A 229 -9.83 -12.27 21.62
C ARG A 229 -10.10 -12.72 20.19
N ASP A 230 -9.92 -11.83 19.21
CA ASP A 230 -10.17 -12.14 17.81
C ASP A 230 -9.16 -13.17 17.27
N LEU A 231 -7.88 -13.06 17.66
CA LEU A 231 -6.86 -14.08 17.39
C LEU A 231 -7.23 -15.44 18.00
N SER A 232 -7.73 -15.47 19.24
CA SER A 232 -8.10 -16.71 19.93
C SER A 232 -9.30 -17.40 19.29
N ALA A 233 -10.19 -16.62 18.66
CA ALA A 233 -11.35 -17.13 17.92
C ALA A 233 -10.93 -17.79 16.61
N VAL A 234 -9.86 -17.29 15.96
CA VAL A 234 -9.31 -17.87 14.73
C VAL A 234 -8.36 -19.03 15.03
N ASN A 235 -7.48 -18.86 16.01
CA ASN A 235 -6.45 -19.82 16.39
C ASN A 235 -6.03 -19.64 17.86
N ARG A 236 -6.56 -20.51 18.73
CA ARG A 236 -6.24 -20.49 20.17
C ARG A 236 -4.75 -20.68 20.45
N ASN A 237 -4.07 -21.57 19.72
CA ASN A 237 -2.64 -21.82 19.94
C ASN A 237 -1.80 -20.58 19.59
N LEU A 238 -2.22 -19.82 18.57
CA LEU A 238 -1.60 -18.56 18.18
C LEU A 238 -1.79 -17.50 19.27
N ALA A 239 -3.01 -17.37 19.78
CA ALA A 239 -3.28 -16.48 20.91
C ALA A 239 -2.47 -16.88 22.14
N ASP A 240 -2.43 -18.16 22.53
CA ASP A 240 -1.66 -18.64 23.68
C ASP A 240 -0.13 -18.46 23.52
N ALA A 241 0.36 -18.47 22.27
CA ALA A 241 1.75 -18.15 21.96
C ALA A 241 2.04 -16.65 22.11
N PHE A 242 1.08 -15.79 21.72
CA PHE A 242 1.24 -14.35 21.76
C PHE A 242 0.78 -13.69 23.05
N TYR A 243 -0.03 -14.35 23.89
CA TYR A 243 -0.64 -13.83 25.13
C TYR A 243 0.22 -14.24 26.32
N PRO A 244 1.21 -13.42 26.71
CA PRO A 244 2.23 -13.91 27.57
C PRO A 244 2.16 -13.21 28.90
N ASP A 245 1.21 -12.34 29.25
CA ASP A 245 1.33 -11.54 30.48
C ASP A 245 1.56 -12.43 31.73
N ALA A 246 0.99 -13.64 31.79
CA ALA A 246 1.32 -14.67 32.80
C ALA A 246 2.68 -15.39 32.62
N LYS A 247 3.15 -15.54 31.38
CA LYS A 247 4.49 -16.05 31.03
C LYS A 247 5.59 -14.98 31.08
N ILE A 248 5.32 -13.69 30.87
CA ILE A 248 6.29 -12.60 30.93
C ILE A 248 6.69 -12.42 32.40
N GLU A 249 5.76 -12.51 33.35
CA GLU A 249 6.11 -12.56 34.78
C GLU A 249 7.05 -13.72 35.09
N LEU A 250 6.76 -14.91 34.57
CA LEU A 250 7.61 -16.09 34.73
C LEU A 250 8.97 -15.91 34.03
N ILE A 251 9.00 -15.27 32.86
CA ILE A 251 10.20 -14.94 32.11
C ILE A 251 10.98 -13.81 32.80
N ARG A 252 10.33 -12.86 33.47
CA ARG A 252 10.97 -11.78 34.22
C ARG A 252 11.72 -12.36 35.40
N ASP A 253 11.05 -13.21 36.19
CA ASP A 253 11.66 -13.92 37.31
C ASP A 253 12.84 -14.81 36.84
N GLU A 254 12.75 -15.42 35.66
CA GLU A 254 13.85 -16.19 35.04
C GLU A 254 14.98 -15.31 34.46
N LEU A 255 14.66 -14.15 33.88
CA LEU A 255 15.62 -13.21 33.27
C LEU A 255 16.46 -12.51 34.34
N GLU A 256 15.88 -12.21 35.50
CA GLU A 256 16.63 -11.75 36.68
C GLU A 256 17.62 -12.82 37.18
N ALA A 257 17.37 -14.10 36.88
CA ALA A 257 18.16 -15.22 37.38
C ALA A 257 19.22 -15.77 36.40
N GLU A 258 19.04 -15.72 35.07
CA GLU A 258 19.85 -16.54 34.14
C GLU A 258 20.48 -15.86 32.90
N GLY A 259 20.26 -14.57 32.64
CA GLY A 259 20.92 -13.81 31.56
C GLY A 259 20.44 -14.09 30.12
N LEU A 260 20.68 -13.12 29.22
CA LEU A 260 20.06 -12.98 27.88
C LEU A 260 20.24 -14.14 26.86
N GLU A 261 21.17 -15.08 27.03
CA GLU A 261 21.42 -16.10 25.98
C GLU A 261 20.40 -17.25 25.97
N LYS A 262 19.70 -17.53 27.08
CA LYS A 262 18.57 -18.47 27.06
C LYS A 262 17.31 -17.88 26.40
N GLU A 263 17.24 -16.54 26.27
CA GLU A 263 16.12 -15.76 25.72
C GLU A 263 15.82 -16.12 24.25
N LYS A 264 16.87 -16.26 23.44
CA LYS A 264 16.76 -16.55 22.00
C LYS A 264 16.21 -17.95 21.73
N THR A 265 16.56 -18.93 22.57
CA THR A 265 16.19 -20.33 22.36
C THR A 265 14.69 -20.57 22.61
N LYS A 266 14.12 -19.98 23.66
CA LYS A 266 12.68 -20.12 23.97
C LYS A 266 11.79 -19.34 22.99
N ALA A 267 12.20 -18.13 22.59
CA ALA A 267 11.51 -17.39 21.53
C ALA A 267 11.49 -18.16 20.21
N ALA A 268 12.62 -18.79 19.84
CA ALA A 268 12.72 -19.63 18.66
C ALA A 268 11.80 -20.88 18.72
N GLU A 269 11.55 -21.46 19.89
CA GLU A 269 10.59 -22.55 20.06
C GLU A 269 9.13 -22.09 19.92
N GLY A 270 8.80 -20.91 20.46
CA GLY A 270 7.50 -20.26 20.23
C GLY A 270 7.26 -19.98 18.74
N LEU A 271 8.25 -19.45 18.04
CA LEU A 271 8.23 -19.23 16.59
C LEU A 271 8.12 -20.54 15.78
N LYS A 272 8.75 -21.64 16.23
CA LYS A 272 8.58 -22.96 15.60
C LYS A 272 7.15 -23.49 15.71
N MET A 273 6.42 -23.20 16.79
CA MET A 273 5.00 -23.59 16.89
C MET A 273 4.10 -22.83 15.89
N LEU A 274 4.56 -21.68 15.38
CA LEU A 274 3.81 -20.87 14.40
C LEU A 274 3.92 -21.41 12.96
N SER A 275 4.77 -22.40 12.69
CA SER A 275 5.05 -22.92 11.34
C SER A 275 3.87 -23.64 10.66
N ALA A 276 2.72 -23.74 11.32
CA ALA A 276 1.49 -24.33 10.77
C ALA A 276 0.55 -23.31 10.10
N VAL A 277 0.81 -22.01 10.25
CA VAL A 277 0.11 -20.92 9.56
C VAL A 277 1.01 -20.40 8.44
N THR A 278 0.44 -19.89 7.34
CA THR A 278 1.28 -19.32 6.26
C THR A 278 2.17 -18.21 6.83
N GLU A 279 3.46 -18.28 6.56
CA GLU A 279 4.50 -17.39 7.13
C GLU A 279 4.13 -15.90 6.99
N SER A 280 3.47 -15.53 5.89
CA SER A 280 3.03 -14.16 5.62
C SER A 280 1.88 -13.68 6.52
N GLN A 281 0.90 -14.53 6.84
CA GLN A 281 -0.22 -14.15 7.72
C GLN A 281 0.24 -13.98 9.17
N VAL A 282 1.16 -14.84 9.62
CA VAL A 282 1.77 -14.73 10.93
C VAL A 282 2.58 -13.43 11.02
N ASP A 283 3.38 -13.11 10.00
CA ASP A 283 4.17 -11.88 10.00
C ASP A 283 3.30 -10.63 10.09
N GLN A 284 2.20 -10.57 9.32
CA GLN A 284 1.29 -9.42 9.36
C GLN A 284 0.60 -9.26 10.72
N GLN A 285 0.08 -10.35 11.30
CA GLN A 285 -0.57 -10.29 12.61
C GLN A 285 0.43 -9.96 13.72
N LEU A 286 1.62 -10.54 13.68
CA LEU A 286 2.68 -10.29 14.64
C LEU A 286 3.12 -8.82 14.59
N ARG A 287 3.30 -8.25 13.39
CA ARG A 287 3.58 -6.82 13.21
C ARG A 287 2.49 -5.94 13.80
N MET A 288 1.22 -6.27 13.57
CA MET A 288 0.11 -5.51 14.15
C MET A 288 0.14 -5.55 15.69
N ILE A 289 0.36 -6.73 16.31
CA ILE A 289 0.52 -6.83 17.78
C ILE A 289 1.72 -5.99 18.25
N ALA A 290 2.83 -6.04 17.50
CA ALA A 290 4.03 -5.27 17.83
C ALA A 290 3.76 -3.75 17.83
N VAL A 291 3.02 -3.23 16.84
CA VAL A 291 2.61 -1.82 16.81
C VAL A 291 1.77 -1.46 18.05
N LEU A 292 0.74 -2.25 18.35
CA LEU A 292 -0.13 -2.00 19.51
C LEU A 292 0.66 -2.01 20.83
N ARG A 293 1.56 -2.98 21.01
CA ARG A 293 2.41 -3.07 22.21
C ARG A 293 3.44 -1.94 22.27
N HIS A 294 3.97 -1.50 21.13
CA HIS A 294 4.86 -0.34 21.08
C HIS A 294 4.14 0.95 21.51
N HIS A 295 2.92 1.19 20.99
CA HIS A 295 2.11 2.32 21.41
C HIS A 295 1.74 2.25 22.90
N ARG A 296 1.30 1.08 23.39
CA ARG A 296 0.99 0.90 24.82
C ARG A 296 2.21 1.13 25.69
N ALA A 297 3.39 0.60 25.34
CA ALA A 297 4.62 0.85 26.09
C ALA A 297 4.90 2.35 26.23
N SER A 298 4.80 3.11 25.13
CA SER A 298 5.02 4.55 25.12
C SER A 298 4.00 5.31 25.99
N ILE A 299 2.74 4.86 25.99
CA ILE A 299 1.68 5.40 26.85
C ILE A 299 1.98 5.14 28.33
N LEU A 300 2.36 3.91 28.67
CA LEU A 300 2.69 3.48 30.04
C LEU A 300 3.89 4.25 30.59
N GLU A 301 4.93 4.46 29.79
CA GLU A 301 6.07 5.30 30.18
C GLU A 301 5.65 6.73 30.49
N ALA A 302 4.78 7.31 29.67
CA ALA A 302 4.31 8.67 29.87
C ALA A 302 3.37 8.80 31.09
N LEU A 303 2.92 7.68 31.67
CA LEU A 303 2.22 7.60 32.95
C LEU A 303 3.15 7.30 34.14
N GLY A 304 4.42 6.97 33.90
CA GLY A 304 5.34 6.47 34.93
C GLY A 304 5.11 5.00 35.31
N GLU A 305 4.37 4.24 34.50
CA GLU A 305 4.14 2.80 34.69
C GLU A 305 5.29 1.98 34.08
N GLU A 306 6.49 2.15 34.66
CA GLU A 306 7.76 1.61 34.12
C GLU A 306 7.74 0.09 33.93
N GLU A 307 7.13 -0.65 34.87
CA GLU A 307 7.04 -2.11 34.84
C GLU A 307 6.23 -2.59 33.62
N GLY A 308 5.02 -2.05 33.42
CA GLY A 308 4.19 -2.39 32.27
C GLY A 308 4.85 -2.07 30.93
N ALA A 309 5.50 -0.91 30.84
CA ALA A 309 6.27 -0.54 29.65
C ALA A 309 7.45 -1.48 29.39
N ALA A 310 8.16 -1.91 30.44
CA ALA A 310 9.26 -2.86 30.33
C ALA A 310 8.79 -4.24 29.85
N LEU A 311 7.62 -4.70 30.30
CA LEU A 311 7.02 -5.96 29.84
C LEU A 311 6.69 -5.92 28.35
N ASP A 312 6.07 -4.83 27.85
CA ASP A 312 5.79 -4.67 26.42
C ASP A 312 7.06 -4.63 25.56
N ARG A 313 8.11 -3.95 26.03
CA ARG A 313 9.40 -3.93 25.33
C ARG A 313 10.11 -5.27 25.32
N LEU A 314 10.04 -6.00 26.43
CA LEU A 314 10.58 -7.34 26.50
C LEU A 314 9.87 -8.25 25.49
N TRP A 315 8.54 -8.14 25.40
CA TRP A 315 7.77 -8.83 24.36
C TRP A 315 8.28 -8.49 22.95
N LEU A 316 8.44 -7.20 22.64
CA LEU A 316 8.94 -6.77 21.32
C LEU A 316 10.31 -7.38 20.99
N ARG A 317 11.24 -7.37 21.96
CA ARG A 317 12.57 -7.99 21.79
C ARG A 317 12.51 -9.50 21.59
N LEU A 318 11.66 -10.21 22.35
CA LEU A 318 11.47 -11.66 22.23
C LEU A 318 11.01 -12.05 20.82
N PHE A 319 10.19 -11.22 20.17
CA PHE A 319 9.70 -11.46 18.82
C PHE A 319 10.55 -10.77 17.73
N GLY A 320 11.76 -10.30 18.06
CA GLY A 320 12.72 -9.77 17.09
C GLY A 320 12.52 -8.31 16.67
N PHE A 321 11.61 -7.58 17.32
CA PHE A 321 11.37 -6.15 17.09
C PHE A 321 12.31 -5.31 17.95
N HIS A 322 13.59 -5.26 17.55
CA HIS A 322 14.61 -4.48 18.26
C HIS A 322 14.57 -2.98 17.95
N ASP A 323 14.22 -2.64 16.71
CA ASP A 323 14.06 -1.26 16.26
C ASP A 323 12.58 -0.91 16.19
N THR A 324 12.07 -0.27 17.24
CA THR A 324 10.66 0.14 17.28
C THR A 324 10.35 1.28 16.34
N GLU A 325 11.35 2.04 15.84
CA GLU A 325 11.10 3.04 14.81
C GLU A 325 10.68 2.41 13.48
N SER A 326 10.98 1.13 13.27
CA SER A 326 10.52 0.38 12.09
C SER A 326 9.05 -0.07 12.19
N LEU A 327 8.42 0.08 13.36
CA LEU A 327 7.02 -0.26 13.59
C LEU A 327 6.07 0.90 13.28
N ILE A 328 6.58 2.13 13.25
CA ILE A 328 5.82 3.37 13.02
C ILE A 328 5.74 3.67 11.53
#